data_AF-K9F8R3-F1
#
_entry.id   AF-K9F8R3-F1
#
_cell.length_a   1.000
_cell.length_b   1.000
_cell.length_c   1.000
_cell.angle_alpha   90.00
_cell.angle_beta   90.00
_cell.angle_gamma   90.00
#
_symmetry.space_group_name_H-M   'P 1'
#
loop_
_entity.id
_entity.type
_entity.pdbx_description
1 polymer ?
#
loop_
_entity_poly.entity_id
_entity_poly.type
_entity_poly.pdbx_seq_one_letter_code
_entity_poly.pdbx_strand_id
1 'polypeptide(L)'
;MQPFEHNVNFSSVDLTKVGKFKPQLMKRLLGDVGRLLSERSVHPVRPLSVYRISEIEKAFRTLQNGKSMGKIVVVPHEGDQVKVNKNTMSGFRCSSLIVHVSGRGSQDQSNSLTT
;
A
#
# COMPACT_ATOMS: atom_id res chain seq x y z
N MET A 1 -24.66 -12.40 -12.75
CA MET A 1 -24.04 -13.72 -12.49
C MET A 1 -23.58 -14.47 -13.75
N GLN A 2 -23.82 -13.95 -14.97
CA GLN A 2 -23.38 -14.54 -16.26
C GLN A 2 -21.92 -15.05 -16.34
N PRO A 3 -20.89 -14.43 -15.72
CA PRO A 3 -19.53 -14.95 -15.81
C PRO A 3 -19.37 -16.36 -15.24
N PHE A 4 -20.12 -16.71 -14.18
CA PHE A 4 -20.00 -18.00 -13.48
C PHE A 4 -20.63 -19.17 -14.24
N GLU A 5 -21.42 -18.91 -15.28
CA GLU A 5 -21.99 -19.95 -16.16
C GLU A 5 -20.91 -20.65 -17.00
N HIS A 6 -19.71 -20.08 -17.08
CA HIS A 6 -18.56 -20.63 -17.81
C HIS A 6 -17.53 -21.31 -16.89
N ASN A 7 -17.93 -21.75 -15.69
CA ASN A 7 -17.03 -22.37 -14.71
C ASN A 7 -15.80 -21.50 -14.35
N VAL A 8 -15.95 -20.19 -14.36
CA VAL A 8 -14.86 -19.28 -13.97
C VAL A 8 -14.73 -19.24 -12.45
N ASN A 9 -13.49 -19.19 -11.95
CA ASN A 9 -13.21 -19.05 -10.52
C ASN A 9 -12.92 -17.58 -10.17
N PHE A 10 -13.58 -17.08 -9.12
CA PHE A 10 -13.29 -15.77 -8.54
C PHE A 10 -12.49 -15.93 -7.25
N SER A 11 -11.31 -15.32 -7.17
CA SER A 11 -10.44 -15.39 -6.00
C SER A 11 -10.03 -13.99 -5.54
N SER A 12 -10.26 -13.69 -4.26
CA SER A 12 -9.76 -12.49 -3.59
C SER A 12 -8.61 -12.87 -2.67
N VAL A 13 -7.51 -12.10 -2.73
CA VAL A 13 -6.28 -12.39 -1.98
C VAL A 13 -5.95 -11.21 -1.06
N ASP A 14 -5.83 -11.51 0.23
CA ASP A 14 -5.39 -10.56 1.26
C ASP A 14 -4.05 -11.03 1.86
N LEU A 15 -2.96 -10.37 1.46
CA LEU A 15 -1.61 -10.72 1.92
C LEU A 15 -1.40 -10.47 3.42
N THR A 16 -2.18 -9.58 4.04
CA THR A 16 -2.12 -9.34 5.49
C THR A 16 -2.62 -10.58 6.24
N LYS A 17 -3.72 -11.18 5.77
CA LYS A 17 -4.23 -12.45 6.30
C LYS A 17 -3.27 -13.61 6.01
N VAL A 18 -2.68 -13.66 4.82
CA VAL A 18 -1.67 -14.68 4.49
C VAL A 18 -0.49 -14.60 5.44
N GLY A 19 0.04 -13.40 5.70
CA GLY A 19 1.13 -13.20 6.65
C GLY A 19 0.79 -13.66 8.06
N LYS A 20 -0.43 -13.34 8.53
CA LYS A 20 -0.88 -13.68 9.88
C LYS A 20 -1.22 -15.16 10.07
N PHE A 21 -1.91 -15.77 9.11
CA PHE A 21 -2.52 -17.10 9.29
C PHE A 21 -1.84 -18.21 8.48
N LYS A 22 -1.04 -17.88 7.46
CA LYS A 22 -0.32 -18.84 6.61
C LYS A 22 1.16 -18.46 6.48
N PRO A 23 1.93 -18.44 7.60
CA PRO A 23 3.31 -17.95 7.61
C PRO A 23 4.24 -18.74 6.68
N GLN A 24 4.02 -20.05 6.50
CA GLN A 24 4.81 -20.85 5.56
C GLN A 24 4.57 -20.46 4.10
N LEU A 25 3.34 -20.08 3.75
CA LEU A 25 3.04 -19.56 2.43
C LEU A 25 3.69 -18.19 2.23
N MET A 26 3.59 -17.29 3.23
CA MET A 26 4.25 -15.99 3.19
C MET A 26 5.77 -16.12 3.03
N LYS A 27 6.40 -17.07 3.74
CA LYS A 27 7.83 -17.35 3.62
C LYS A 27 8.21 -17.77 2.19
N ARG A 28 7.44 -18.66 1.57
CA ARG A 28 7.66 -19.06 0.17
C ARG A 28 7.51 -17.87 -0.78
N LEU A 29 6.43 -17.09 -0.64
CA LEU A 29 6.18 -15.90 -1.46
C LEU A 29 7.34 -14.88 -1.37
N LEU A 30 7.84 -14.60 -0.16
CA LEU A 30 8.99 -13.71 0.01
C LEU A 30 10.28 -14.28 -0.58
N GLY A 31 10.47 -15.61 -0.51
CA GLY A 31 11.57 -16.29 -1.19
C GLY A 31 11.51 -16.14 -2.71
N ASP A 32 10.33 -16.33 -3.29
CA ASP A 32 10.11 -16.17 -4.73
C ASP A 32 10.35 -14.72 -5.18
N VAL A 33 9.87 -13.74 -4.43
CA VAL A 33 10.18 -12.31 -4.68
C VAL A 33 11.69 -12.05 -4.58
N GLY A 34 12.37 -12.63 -3.60
CA GLY A 34 13.83 -12.54 -3.46
C GLY A 34 14.57 -13.08 -4.68
N ARG A 35 14.13 -14.23 -5.20
CA ARG A 35 14.68 -14.82 -6.44
C ARG A 35 14.45 -13.91 -7.65
N LEU A 36 13.25 -13.35 -7.81
CA LEU A 36 12.95 -12.42 -8.89
C LEU A 36 13.81 -11.15 -8.84
N LEU A 37 14.13 -10.67 -7.64
CA LEU A 37 15.05 -9.56 -7.43
C LEU A 37 16.48 -9.94 -7.81
N SER A 38 16.96 -11.12 -7.40
CA SER A 38 18.32 -11.57 -7.74
C SER A 38 18.51 -11.81 -9.23
N GLU A 39 17.48 -12.31 -9.90
CA GLU A 39 17.43 -12.50 -11.36
C GLU A 39 17.26 -11.18 -12.13
N ARG A 40 17.08 -10.05 -11.42
CA ARG A 40 16.78 -8.73 -11.99
C ARG A 40 15.55 -8.71 -12.90
N SER A 41 14.64 -9.67 -12.73
CA SER A 41 13.39 -9.77 -13.51
C SER A 41 12.34 -8.76 -13.04
N VAL A 42 12.45 -8.29 -11.79
CA VAL A 42 11.59 -7.24 -11.23
C VAL A 42 12.42 -6.01 -10.94
N HIS A 43 11.88 -4.84 -11.30
CA HIS A 43 12.53 -3.55 -11.09
C HIS A 43 11.76 -2.69 -10.09
N PRO A 44 12.42 -1.75 -9.38
CA PRO A 44 11.72 -0.78 -8.54
C PRO A 44 10.65 -0.03 -9.32
N VAL A 45 9.46 0.10 -8.73
CA VAL A 45 8.34 0.86 -9.31
C VAL A 45 8.78 2.32 -9.53
N ARG A 46 8.50 2.87 -10.71
CA ARG A 46 8.69 4.28 -11.04
C ARG A 46 7.38 4.89 -11.57
N PRO A 47 7.14 6.20 -11.34
CA PRO A 47 7.97 7.12 -10.56
C PRO A 47 7.86 6.89 -9.04
N LEU A 48 8.87 7.33 -8.30
CA LEU A 48 8.86 7.37 -6.83
C LEU A 48 8.58 8.81 -6.39
N SER A 49 7.47 9.04 -5.72
CA SER A 49 7.16 10.34 -5.12
C SER A 49 7.68 10.36 -3.69
N VAL A 50 8.82 11.02 -3.47
CA VAL A 50 9.46 11.10 -2.16
C VAL A 50 9.09 12.42 -1.47
N TYR A 51 8.62 12.32 -0.23
CA TYR A 51 8.27 13.46 0.62
C TYR A 51 9.07 13.41 1.92
N ARG A 52 9.36 14.57 2.51
CA ARG A 52 9.86 14.62 3.89
C ARG A 52 8.74 14.31 4.87
N ILE A 53 9.10 13.89 6.09
CA ILE A 53 8.08 13.64 7.13
C ILE A 53 7.37 14.95 7.53
N SER A 54 8.05 16.09 7.43
CA SER A 54 7.46 17.43 7.57
C SER A 54 6.38 17.74 6.52
N GLU A 55 6.40 17.06 5.37
CA GLU A 55 5.43 17.19 4.28
C GLU A 55 4.37 16.07 4.27
N ILE A 56 4.17 15.36 5.38
CA ILE A 56 3.29 14.18 5.43
C ILE A 56 1.85 14.48 4.99
N GLU A 57 1.31 15.66 5.30
CA GLU A 57 -0.02 16.08 4.84
C GLU A 57 -0.11 16.20 3.31
N LYS A 58 0.96 16.69 2.67
CA LYS A 58 1.06 16.81 1.22
C LYS A 58 1.14 15.42 0.58
N ALA A 59 1.89 14.49 1.18
CA ALA A 59 1.96 13.10 0.74
C ALA A 59 0.56 12.43 0.78
N PHE A 60 -0.19 12.59 1.88
CA PHE A 60 -1.55 12.06 1.99
C PHE A 60 -2.53 12.72 1.02
N ARG A 61 -2.41 14.02 0.78
CA ARG A 61 -3.25 14.72 -0.21
C ARG A 61 -2.99 14.23 -1.63
N THR A 62 -1.72 14.01 -1.99
CA THR A 62 -1.35 13.40 -3.28
C THR A 62 -1.94 12.01 -3.43
N LEU A 63 -1.91 11.21 -2.36
CA LEU A 63 -2.52 9.89 -2.29
C LEU A 63 -4.03 9.94 -2.51
N GLN A 64 -4.74 10.81 -1.77
CA GLN A 64 -6.20 10.93 -1.82
C GLN A 64 -6.69 11.39 -3.20
N ASN A 65 -5.98 12.31 -3.84
CA ASN A 65 -6.35 12.83 -5.15
C ASN A 65 -6.14 11.84 -6.30
N GLY A 66 -5.59 10.65 -6.04
CA GLY A 66 -5.24 9.67 -7.08
C GLY A 66 -4.14 10.16 -8.04
N LYS A 67 -3.48 11.28 -7.73
CA LYS A 67 -2.44 11.90 -8.57
C LYS A 67 -1.08 11.21 -8.41
N SER A 68 -0.96 10.24 -7.51
CA SER A 68 0.25 9.45 -7.35
C SER A 68 0.37 8.43 -8.47
N MET A 69 1.30 8.66 -9.40
CA MET A 69 1.82 7.58 -10.25
C MET A 69 2.90 6.83 -9.47
N GLY A 70 2.75 5.52 -9.31
CA GLY A 70 3.71 4.67 -8.60
C GLY A 70 3.65 4.79 -7.07
N LYS A 71 4.81 4.75 -6.42
CA LYS A 71 4.92 4.60 -4.95
C LYS A 71 5.24 5.93 -4.28
N ILE A 72 4.55 6.23 -3.19
CA ILE A 72 4.87 7.35 -2.29
C ILE A 72 5.79 6.86 -1.18
N VAL A 73 6.87 7.58 -0.93
CA VAL A 73 7.83 7.29 0.14
C VAL A 73 7.96 8.51 1.03
N VAL A 74 7.80 8.34 2.34
CA VAL A 74 8.03 9.40 3.33
C VAL A 74 9.33 9.12 4.07
N VAL A 75 10.29 10.05 3.96
CA VAL A 75 11.63 9.90 4.53
C VAL A 75 11.84 10.95 5.62
N PRO A 76 12.02 10.55 6.90
CA PRO A 76 12.38 11.47 7.97
C PRO A 76 13.81 12.01 7.77
N HIS A 77 14.00 13.31 7.97
CA HIS A 77 15.32 13.96 8.00
C HIS A 77 15.56 14.62 9.35
N GLU A 78 16.83 14.85 9.67
CA GLU A 78 17.21 15.63 10.85
C GLU A 78 16.62 17.05 10.74
N GLY A 79 16.03 17.54 11.84
CA GLY A 79 15.38 18.85 11.89
C GLY A 79 13.96 18.90 11.31
N ASP A 80 13.41 17.81 10.78
CA ASP A 80 12.01 17.77 10.37
C ASP A 80 11.08 17.94 11.59
N GLN A 81 10.15 18.89 11.51
CA GLN A 81 9.11 19.09 12.51
C GLN A 81 7.76 18.62 11.97
N VAL A 82 7.01 17.91 12.81
CA VAL A 82 5.65 17.45 12.50
C VAL A 82 4.70 17.92 13.59
N LYS A 83 3.51 18.35 13.19
CA LYS A 83 2.45 18.69 14.14
C LYS A 83 1.92 17.40 14.75
N VAL A 84 2.13 17.22 16.05
CA VAL A 84 1.60 16.09 16.81
C VAL A 84 0.34 16.55 17.54
N ASN A 85 -0.75 15.81 17.38
CA ASN A 85 -1.94 16.03 18.19
C ASN A 85 -1.73 15.35 19.56
N LYS A 86 -1.89 16.10 20.66
CA LYS A 86 -1.51 15.68 22.02
C LYS A 86 -2.33 14.51 22.59
N ASN A 87 -3.27 13.96 21.82
CA ASN A 87 -4.16 12.88 22.25
C ASN A 87 -3.65 11.47 21.92
N THR A 88 -2.42 11.33 21.44
CA THR A 88 -1.80 10.02 21.17
C THR A 88 -0.60 9.83 22.08
N MET A 89 -0.75 8.92 23.05
CA MET A 89 0.30 8.51 24.00
C MET A 89 1.61 8.12 23.30
N SER A 90 2.69 8.45 24.01
CA SER A 90 4.12 8.44 23.65
C SER A 90 4.64 7.21 22.91
N GLY A 91 5.39 7.45 21.83
CA GLY A 91 6.26 6.42 21.24
C GLY A 91 6.50 6.53 19.73
N PHE A 92 6.77 7.72 19.18
CA PHE A 92 7.14 7.83 17.77
C PHE A 92 8.64 7.63 17.58
N ARG A 93 9.05 6.42 17.20
CA ARG A 93 10.36 6.16 16.58
C ARG A 93 10.13 5.96 15.08
N CYS A 94 10.15 7.06 14.33
CA CYS A 94 9.92 7.03 12.88
C CYS A 94 11.25 6.83 12.16
N SER A 95 11.62 5.58 11.85
CA SER A 95 12.81 5.30 11.03
C SER A 95 12.52 5.24 9.52
N SER A 96 11.26 5.10 9.12
CA SER A 96 10.74 5.32 7.75
C SER A 96 9.28 4.88 7.70
N LEU A 97 8.42 5.61 6.99
CA LEU A 97 7.04 5.20 6.72
C LEU A 97 6.86 4.99 5.22
N ILE A 98 6.60 3.75 4.83
CA ILE A 98 6.28 3.40 3.44
C ILE A 98 4.77 3.24 3.33
N VAL A 99 4.12 4.17 2.62
CA VAL A 99 2.70 4.05 2.29
C VAL A 99 2.59 3.32 0.96
N HIS A 100 2.07 2.09 0.98
CA HIS A 100 1.82 1.33 -0.25
C HIS A 100 0.51 1.82 -0.87
N VAL A 101 0.59 2.37 -2.08
CA VAL A 101 -0.58 2.73 -2.89
C VAL A 101 -0.80 1.59 -3.88
N SER A 102 -1.67 0.64 -3.53
CA SER A 102 -2.21 -0.27 -4.54
C SER A 102 -3.30 0.50 -5.26
N GLY A 103 -3.10 0.81 -6.54
CA GLY A 103 -4.14 1.41 -7.38
C GLY A 103 -5.42 0.57 -7.30
N ARG A 104 -6.54 1.19 -6.96
CA ARG A 104 -7.83 0.50 -6.90
C ARG A 104 -8.25 0.05 -8.30
N GLY A 105 -8.64 -1.22 -8.39
CA GLY A 105 -9.62 -1.67 -9.37
C GLY A 105 -10.95 -0.93 -9.20
N SER A 106 -11.70 -0.90 -10.30
CA SER A 106 -13.04 -0.36 -10.53
C SER A 106 -13.90 -0.16 -9.27
N GLN A 107 -14.24 1.09 -8.98
CA GLN A 107 -15.30 1.44 -8.04
C GLN A 107 -16.63 1.33 -8.80
N ASP A 108 -17.34 0.21 -8.63
CA ASP A 108 -18.74 0.09 -9.02
C ASP A 108 -19.58 0.90 -8.01
N GLN A 109 -20.22 1.97 -8.49
CA GLN A 109 -21.23 2.70 -7.74
C GLN A 109 -22.60 2.14 -8.11
N SER A 110 -23.11 1.17 -7.34
CA SER A 110 -24.53 0.88 -7.31
C SER A 110 -25.12 1.49 -6.04
N ASN A 111 -25.65 2.70 -6.21
CA ASN A 111 -26.55 3.36 -5.27
C ASN A 111 -27.88 2.57 -5.25
N SER A 112 -28.34 2.15 -4.07
CA SER A 112 -29.72 1.69 -3.86
C SER A 112 -30.11 2.03 -2.43
N LEU A 113 -30.57 3.27 -2.26
CA LEU A 113 -31.46 3.68 -1.18
C LEU A 113 -32.86 3.15 -1.54
N THR A 114 -33.40 2.28 -0.70
CA THR A 114 -34.83 1.93 -0.69
C THR A 114 -35.48 2.62 0.50
N THR A 115 -36.26 3.65 0.23
CA THR A 115 -37.66 3.74 0.67
C THR A 115 -38.43 4.34 -0.48
#